data_AF-W1YGA8-F1
#
_entry.id   AF-W1YGA8-F1
#
_cell.length_a   1.000
_cell.length_b   1.000
_cell.length_c   1.000
_cell.angle_alpha   90.00
_cell.angle_beta   90.00
_cell.angle_gamma   90.00
#
_symmetry.space_group_name_H-M   'P 1'
#
loop_
_entity.id
_entity.type
_entity.pdbx_description
1 polymer ?
#
loop_
_entity_poly.entity_id
_entity_poly.type
_entity_poly.pdbx_seq_one_letter_code
_entity_poly.pdbx_strand_id
1 'polypeptide(L)' 'MLPAEVLKQAQQELRDWNGLGTSVMEVSHRGKEFIQVAEEAEKDFRDLLNVPSNYKVLFCHGGGRGQFAAVPLNILGD' A
#
# COMPACT_ATOMS: atom_id res chain seq x y z
N MET A 1 17.59 -4.65 1.43
CA MET A 1 17.61 -3.94 0.13
C MET A 1 16.44 -4.44 -0.71
N LEU A 2 15.88 -3.62 -1.59
CA LEU A 2 14.76 -4.03 -2.47
C LEU A 2 15.25 -5.01 -3.56
N PRO A 3 14.42 -5.97 -4.00
CA PRO A 3 14.75 -6.84 -5.14
C PRO A 3 14.98 -6.02 -6.42
N ALA A 4 16.00 -6.40 -7.21
CA ALA A 4 16.39 -5.65 -8.41
C ALA A 4 15.27 -5.59 -9.47
N GLU A 5 14.52 -6.66 -9.65
CA GLU A 5 13.40 -6.71 -10.61
C GLU A 5 12.28 -5.72 -10.25
N VAL A 6 12.02 -5.50 -8.95
CA VAL A 6 11.04 -4.50 -8.49
C VAL A 6 11.47 -3.09 -8.87
N LEU A 7 12.76 -2.77 -8.67
CA LEU A 7 13.32 -1.47 -9.04
C LEU A 7 13.28 -1.26 -10.56
N LYS A 8 13.57 -2.30 -11.33
CA LYS A 8 13.54 -2.28 -12.79
C LYS A 8 12.12 -2.02 -13.31
N GLN A 9 11.11 -2.69 -12.77
CA GLN A 9 9.71 -2.46 -13.12
C GLN A 9 9.28 -1.03 -12.79
N ALA A 10 9.53 -0.57 -11.57
CA ALA A 10 9.20 0.79 -11.15
C ALA A 10 9.86 1.86 -12.05
N GLN A 11 11.10 1.62 -12.49
CA GLN A 11 11.80 2.49 -13.44
C GLN A 11 11.11 2.50 -14.82
N GLN A 12 10.71 1.34 -15.34
CA GLN A 12 10.08 1.20 -16.66
C GLN A 12 8.71 1.89 -16.71
N GLU A 13 7.93 1.76 -15.65
CA GLU A 13 6.56 2.28 -15.58
C GLU A 13 6.50 3.73 -15.07
N LEU A 14 7.62 4.33 -14.63
CA LEU A 14 7.63 5.61 -13.92
C LEU A 14 6.89 6.74 -14.65
N ARG A 15 6.96 6.77 -15.99
CA ARG A 15 6.36 7.79 -16.85
C ARG A 15 5.11 7.32 -17.60
N ASP A 16 4.82 6.03 -17.54
CA ASP A 16 3.71 5.41 -18.25
C ASP A 16 3.23 4.20 -17.45
N TRP A 17 2.59 4.50 -16.33
CA TRP A 17 2.10 3.48 -15.42
C TRP A 17 0.88 2.80 -16.04
N ASN A 18 0.96 1.49 -16.23
CA ASN A 18 -0.10 0.66 -16.84
C ASN A 18 -0.62 1.18 -18.20
N GLY A 19 0.22 1.86 -18.99
CA GLY A 19 -0.17 2.38 -20.31
C GLY A 19 -1.06 3.62 -20.27
N LEU A 20 -1.16 4.31 -19.12
CA LEU A 20 -2.00 5.50 -18.93
C LEU A 20 -1.33 6.79 -19.46
N GLY A 21 -0.07 6.75 -19.85
CA GLY A 21 0.71 7.91 -20.26
C GLY A 21 1.05 8.89 -19.11
N THR A 22 0.91 8.46 -17.86
CA THR A 22 1.18 9.25 -16.65
C THR A 22 1.83 8.39 -15.58
N SER A 23 2.51 9.01 -14.61
CA SER A 23 3.11 8.32 -13.47
C SER A 23 2.05 7.89 -12.45
N VAL A 24 2.27 6.78 -11.76
CA VAL A 24 1.46 6.39 -10.59
C VAL A 24 1.39 7.51 -9.53
N MET A 25 2.43 8.33 -9.43
CA MET A 25 2.50 9.47 -8.50
C MET A 25 1.56 10.63 -8.86
N GLU A 26 1.04 10.66 -10.09
CA GLU A 26 0.13 11.68 -10.61
C GLU A 26 -1.33 11.21 -10.59
N VAL A 27 -1.57 9.92 -10.34
CA VAL A 27 -2.92 9.34 -10.30
C VAL A 27 -3.61 9.67 -8.98
N SER A 28 -4.89 10.08 -9.07
CA SER A 28 -5.72 10.28 -7.88
C SER A 28 -5.86 9.00 -7.08
N HIS A 29 -5.64 9.05 -5.77
CA HIS A 29 -5.86 7.91 -4.86
C HIS A 29 -7.31 7.42 -4.80
N ARG A 30 -8.25 8.21 -5.33
CA ARG A 30 -9.68 7.85 -5.47
C ARG A 30 -10.04 7.41 -6.89
N GLY A 31 -9.09 7.46 -7.82
CA GLY A 31 -9.26 6.99 -9.19
C GLY A 31 -9.35 5.46 -9.23
N LYS A 32 -10.05 4.93 -10.22
CA LYS A 32 -10.27 3.48 -10.37
C LYS A 32 -8.94 2.73 -10.45
N GLU A 33 -7.98 3.31 -11.16
CA GLU A 33 -6.65 2.78 -11.41
C GLU A 33 -5.86 2.65 -10.10
N PHE A 34 -5.91 3.67 -9.23
CA PHE A 34 -5.22 3.61 -7.94
C PHE A 34 -5.94 2.71 -6.93
N ILE A 35 -7.27 2.70 -6.93
CA ILE A 35 -8.04 1.79 -6.06
C ILE A 35 -7.68 0.34 -6.39
N GLN A 36 -7.55 -0.01 -7.66
CA GLN A 36 -7.18 -1.36 -8.09
C GLN A 36 -5.81 -1.79 -7.52
N VAL A 37 -4.78 -0.94 -7.60
CA VAL A 37 -3.45 -1.29 -7.03
C VAL A 37 -3.48 -1.36 -5.50
N ALA A 38 -4.31 -0.55 -4.84
CA ALA A 38 -4.47 -0.62 -3.38
C ALA A 38 -5.17 -1.92 -2.94
N GLU A 39 -6.20 -2.34 -3.66
CA GLU A 39 -6.91 -3.61 -3.43
C GLU A 39 -6.02 -4.83 -3.71
N GLU A 40 -5.24 -4.78 -4.79
CA GLU A 40 -4.25 -5.82 -5.13
C GLU A 40 -3.17 -5.92 -4.05
N ALA A 41 -2.61 -4.80 -3.59
CA ALA A 41 -1.64 -4.79 -2.51
C ALA A 41 -2.20 -5.34 -1.19
N GLU A 42 -3.45 -5.04 -0.82
CA GLU A 42 -4.09 -5.65 0.35
C GLU A 42 -4.26 -7.15 0.16
N LYS A 43 -4.75 -7.58 -1.01
CA LYS A 43 -4.96 -8.99 -1.33
C LYS A 43 -3.64 -9.78 -1.28
N ASP A 44 -2.59 -9.29 -1.93
CA ASP A 44 -1.28 -9.94 -1.95
C ASP A 44 -0.69 -10.07 -0.54
N PHE A 45 -0.84 -9.03 0.29
CA PHE A 45 -0.41 -9.09 1.68
C PHE A 45 -1.18 -10.14 2.49
N ARG A 46 -2.51 -10.20 2.31
CA ARG A 46 -3.37 -11.19 2.96
C ARG A 46 -3.01 -12.61 2.54
N ASP A 47 -2.82 -12.84 1.24
CA ASP A 47 -2.48 -14.14 0.67
C ASP A 47 -1.09 -14.60 1.13
N LEU A 48 -0.10 -13.70 1.11
CA LEU A 48 1.27 -13.99 1.53
C LEU A 48 1.37 -14.43 3.00
N LEU A 49 0.61 -13.77 3.89
CA LEU A 49 0.67 -14.00 5.33
C LEU A 49 -0.51 -14.84 5.87
N ASN A 50 -1.41 -15.32 5.00
CA ASN A 50 -2.64 -16.01 5.36
C ASN A 50 -3.49 -15.24 6.39
N VAL A 51 -3.70 -13.94 6.16
CA VAL A 51 -4.44 -13.07 7.09
C VAL A 51 -5.94 -13.41 7.05
N PRO A 52 -6.58 -13.78 8.17
CA PRO A 52 -7.98 -14.17 8.19
C PRO A 52 -8.92 -12.97 7.97
N SER A 53 -10.14 -13.25 7.51
CA SER A 53 -11.13 -12.23 7.11
C SER A 53 -11.65 -11.36 8.26
N ASN A 54 -11.49 -11.82 9.51
CA ASN A 54 -11.86 -11.09 10.71
C ASN A 54 -10.82 -10.04 11.14
N TYR A 55 -9.71 -9.89 10.40
CA TYR A 55 -8.72 -8.82 10.58
C TYR A 55 -8.80 -7.79 9.44
N LYS A 56 -8.52 -6.53 9.78
CA LYS A 56 -8.36 -5.43 8.82
C LYS A 56 -6.88 -5.15 8.57
N VAL A 57 -6.53 -4.86 7.32
CA VAL A 57 -5.19 -4.43 6.90
C VAL A 57 -5.25 -2.93 6.66
N LEU A 58 -4.29 -2.18 7.21
CA LEU A 58 -4.21 -0.72 7.07
C LEU A 58 -2.84 -0.33 6.53
N PHE A 59 -2.82 0.47 5.48
CA PHE A 59 -1.60 1.13 4.98
C PHE A 59 -1.49 2.51 5.62
N CYS A 60 -0.55 2.69 6.55
CA CYS A 60 -0.41 3.91 7.34
C CYS A 60 0.96 4.57 7.17
N HIS A 61 0.97 5.91 7.19
CA HIS A 61 2.19 6.70 7.32
C HIS A 61 2.66 6.76 8.79
N GLY A 62 3.80 7.40 9.04
CA GLY A 62 4.36 7.59 10.40
C GLY A 62 5.24 6.44 10.92
N GLY A 63 5.32 5.34 10.17
CA GLY A 63 6.16 4.18 10.49
C GLY A 63 5.82 3.51 11.82
N GLY A 64 6.67 2.57 12.26
CA GLY A 64 6.43 1.82 13.50
C GLY A 64 6.35 2.72 14.74
N ARG A 65 7.13 3.81 14.79
CA ARG A 65 7.10 4.77 15.90
C ARG A 65 5.80 5.56 15.98
N GLY A 66 5.18 5.91 14.83
CA GLY A 66 3.86 6.53 14.83
C GLY A 66 2.81 5.64 15.50
N GLN A 67 2.93 4.32 15.33
CA GLN A 67 2.00 3.37 15.93
C GLN A 67 2.17 3.22 17.45
N PHE A 68 3.33 3.58 18.03
CA PHE A 68 3.51 3.59 19.49
C PHE A 68 2.56 4.57 20.18
N ALA A 69 2.22 5.68 19.51
CA ALA A 69 1.20 6.61 19.99
C ALA A 69 -0.20 6.22 19.51
N ALA A 70 -0.35 5.81 18.24
CA ALA A 70 -1.67 5.53 17.67
C ALA A 70 -2.40 4.39 18.39
N VAL A 71 -1.68 3.32 18.79
CA VAL A 71 -2.30 2.18 19.49
C VAL A 71 -2.94 2.62 20.82
N PRO A 72 -2.22 3.15 21.83
CA PRO A 72 -2.84 3.52 23.10
C PRO A 72 -3.93 4.59 22.92
N LEU A 73 -3.77 5.56 22.01
CA LEU A 73 -4.79 6.57 21.75
C LEU A 73 -6.12 6.01 21.20
N ASN A 74 -6.14 4.78 20.68
CA ASN A 74 -7.35 4.13 20.18
C ASN A 74 -7.91 3.05 21.12
N ILE A 75 -7.09 2.40 21.95
CA ILE A 75 -7.52 1.20 22.72
C ILE A 75 -7.24 1.24 24.22
N LEU A 76 -6.57 2.27 24.77
CA LEU A 76 -6.15 2.29 26.18
C LEU A 76 -7.35 2.29 27.16
N GLY A 77 -8.54 2.71 26.72
CA GLY A 77 -9.71 2.86 27.60
C GLY A 77 -9.56 4.05 28.57
N ASP A 78 -10.60 4.28 29.37
CA ASP A 78 -10.56 5.22 30.51
C ASP A 78 -9.84 4.59 31.73
#